data_AF-A0A1E1XPG4-F1
#
_entry.id   AF-A0A1E1XPG4-F1
#
_cell.length_a   1.000
_cell.length_b   1.000
_cell.length_c   1.000
_cell.angle_alpha   90.00
_cell.angle_beta   90.00
_cell.angle_gamma   90.00
#
_symmetry.space_group_name_H-M   'P 1'
#
loop_
_entity.id
_entity.type
_entity.pdbx_description
1 polymer ?
#
loop_
_entity_poly.entity_id
_entity_poly.type
_entity_poly.pdbx_seq_one_letter_code
_entity_poly.pdbx_strand_id
1 'polypeptide(L)'
;MEHSNNVSNTVKKNLGIHCLKCPSGSCEPFLHDCSVIARNAHHSTREIIEAAHILKLGEDCVSTPSIALTKRELDYLSRRGGSAVM
;
A
#
# COMPACT_ATOMS: atom_id res chain seq x y z
N MET A 1 4.07 9.18 -6.29
CA MET A 1 3.66 7.90 -5.69
C MET A 1 4.81 6.94 -5.87
N GLU A 2 5.29 6.28 -4.82
CA GLU A 2 6.48 5.42 -4.93
C GLU A 2 6.29 4.30 -5.95
N HIS A 3 5.07 3.76 -6.08
CA HIS A 3 4.76 2.74 -7.09
C HIS A 3 4.94 3.25 -8.52
N SER A 4 4.35 4.38 -8.89
CA SER A 4 4.56 4.99 -10.21
C SER A 4 6.03 5.31 -10.47
N ASN A 5 6.74 5.87 -9.48
CA ASN A 5 8.16 6.19 -9.62
C ASN A 5 9.03 4.93 -9.75
N ASN A 6 8.69 3.85 -9.05
CA ASN A 6 9.42 2.57 -9.13
C ASN A 6 9.17 1.83 -10.44
N VAL A 7 8.06 2.10 -11.11
CA VAL A 7 7.76 1.54 -12.44
C VAL A 7 8.39 2.42 -13.54
N SER A 8 8.34 3.75 -13.42
CA SER A 8 8.75 4.67 -14.50
C SER A 8 10.22 5.11 -14.45
N ASN A 9 10.79 5.39 -13.28
CA ASN A 9 12.12 6.04 -13.16
C ASN A 9 13.26 5.04 -12.91
N THR A 10 12.98 3.82 -12.47
CA THR A 10 14.03 2.86 -12.12
C THR A 10 13.50 1.45 -12.28
N VAL A 11 13.81 0.82 -13.42
CA VAL A 11 13.49 -0.60 -13.74
C VAL A 11 14.33 -1.58 -12.88
N LYS A 12 14.35 -1.39 -11.57
CA LYS A 12 15.06 -2.25 -10.60
C LYS A 12 14.11 -3.00 -9.66
N LYS A 13 12.80 -2.74 -9.72
CA LYS A 13 11.82 -3.41 -8.87
C LYS A 13 11.05 -4.48 -9.62
N ASN A 14 10.64 -5.52 -8.89
CA ASN A 14 10.03 -6.74 -9.43
C ASN A 14 8.87 -6.47 -10.40
N LEU A 15 8.00 -5.51 -10.07
CA LEU A 15 6.86 -5.15 -10.91
C LEU A 15 7.29 -4.54 -12.26
N GLY A 16 8.21 -3.57 -12.24
CA GLY A 16 8.72 -2.96 -13.47
C GLY A 16 9.50 -3.95 -14.35
N ILE A 17 10.26 -4.86 -13.73
CA ILE A 17 10.98 -5.93 -14.44
C ILE A 17 9.98 -6.91 -15.09
N HIS A 18 8.93 -7.29 -14.38
CA HIS A 18 7.88 -8.16 -14.92
C HIS A 18 7.21 -7.51 -16.13
N CYS A 19 6.75 -6.25 -16.01
CA CYS A 19 6.11 -5.54 -17.11
C CYS A 19 7.00 -5.48 -18.37
N LEU A 20 8.31 -5.26 -18.20
CA LEU A 20 9.27 -5.23 -19.31
C LEU A 20 9.51 -6.62 -19.95
N LYS A 21 9.56 -7.67 -19.13
CA LYS A 21 9.92 -9.04 -19.57
C LYS A 21 8.71 -9.94 -19.78
N CYS A 22 7.50 -9.42 -19.64
CA CYS A 22 6.28 -10.22 -19.72
C CYS A 22 6.18 -10.84 -21.11
N PRO A 23 6.07 -12.18 -21.25
CA PRO A 23 5.99 -12.84 -22.55
C PRO A 23 4.79 -12.40 -23.39
N SER A 24 3.71 -11.95 -22.74
CA SER A 24 2.52 -11.39 -23.42
C SER A 24 2.72 -9.97 -23.95
N GLY A 25 3.77 -9.25 -23.52
CA GLY A 25 4.06 -7.87 -23.93
C GLY A 25 3.03 -6.82 -23.49
N SER A 26 1.95 -7.23 -22.83
CA SER A 26 0.79 -6.39 -22.52
C SER A 26 0.60 -6.14 -21.01
N CYS A 27 1.58 -6.53 -20.19
CA CYS A 27 1.49 -6.41 -18.75
C CYS A 27 1.78 -4.97 -18.32
N GLU A 28 0.72 -4.22 -17.99
CA GLU A 28 0.80 -2.87 -17.44
C GLU A 28 0.24 -2.86 -16.02
N PRO A 29 0.87 -2.15 -15.06
CA PRO A 29 0.31 -2.03 -13.74
C PRO A 29 -0.89 -1.07 -13.76
N PHE A 30 -2.02 -1.50 -13.20
CA PHE A 30 -3.25 -0.71 -13.07
C PHE A 30 -3.14 0.38 -12.00
N LEU A 31 -2.13 1.25 -12.10
CA LEU A 31 -1.86 2.31 -11.12
C LEU A 31 -2.95 3.37 -11.09
N HIS A 32 -3.69 3.55 -12.20
CA HIS A 32 -4.82 4.47 -12.27
C HIS A 32 -6.02 4.00 -11.44
N ASP A 33 -6.11 2.70 -11.16
CA ASP A 33 -7.15 2.09 -10.34
C ASP A 33 -6.71 1.90 -8.87
N CYS A 34 -5.54 2.44 -8.53
CA CYS A 34 -5.03 2.40 -7.16
C CYS A 34 -5.38 3.69 -6.41
N SER A 35 -6.04 3.57 -5.27
CA SER A 35 -6.24 4.69 -4.34
C SER A 35 -5.08 4.82 -3.35
N VAL A 36 -4.63 6.05 -3.08
CA VAL A 36 -3.67 6.31 -1.99
C VAL A 36 -4.42 6.30 -0.66
N ILE A 37 -4.16 5.30 0.19
CA ILE A 37 -4.83 5.12 1.48
C ILE A 37 -4.48 6.25 2.48
N ALA A 38 -3.22 6.71 2.49
CA ALA A 38 -2.80 7.84 3.32
C ALA A 38 -1.48 8.47 2.84
N ARG A 39 -1.25 9.74 3.22
CA ARG A 39 0.02 10.45 3.03
C ARG A 39 0.52 10.97 4.38
N ASN A 40 1.75 10.65 4.73
CA ASN A 40 2.42 11.20 5.92
C ASN A 40 3.94 11.30 5.65
N ALA A 41 4.60 12.33 6.17
CA ALA A 41 6.03 12.51 6.02
C ALA A 41 6.83 11.42 6.78
N HIS A 42 6.33 10.96 7.92
CA HIS A 42 7.01 9.98 8.77
C HIS A 42 6.77 8.55 8.28
N HIS A 43 7.87 7.80 8.11
CA HIS A 43 7.83 6.41 7.68
C HIS A 43 7.02 5.53 8.61
N SER A 44 7.33 5.58 9.91
CA SER A 44 6.65 4.79 10.94
C SER A 44 5.15 5.04 10.97
N THR A 45 4.71 6.29 10.77
CA THR A 45 3.28 6.60 10.69
C THR A 45 2.61 5.95 9.48
N ARG A 46 3.29 5.89 8.33
CA ARG A 46 2.76 5.20 7.14
C ARG A 46 2.66 3.69 7.39
N GLU A 47 3.67 3.07 8.00
CA GLU A 47 3.65 1.65 8.35
C GLU A 47 2.49 1.31 9.32
N ILE A 48 2.24 2.17 10.31
CA ILE A 48 1.10 2.00 11.23
C ILE A 48 -0.23 2.08 10.49
N ILE A 49 -0.39 3.05 9.58
CA ILE A 49 -1.62 3.19 8.80
C ILE A 49 -1.82 1.99 7.88
N GLU A 50 -0.77 1.56 7.17
CA GLU A 50 -0.80 0.38 6.30
C GLU A 50 -1.19 -0.87 7.08
N ALA A 51 -0.52 -1.14 8.21
CA ALA A 51 -0.82 -2.31 9.04
C ALA A 51 -2.27 -2.28 9.55
N ALA A 52 -2.75 -1.12 10.00
CA ALA A 52 -4.12 -0.97 10.43
C ALA A 52 -5.14 -1.19 9.29
N HIS A 53 -4.81 -0.77 8.06
CA HIS A 53 -5.69 -0.95 6.90
C HIS A 53 -5.74 -2.40 6.43
N ILE A 54 -4.57 -3.06 6.35
CA ILE A 54 -4.45 -4.49 6.01
C ILE A 54 -5.26 -5.33 7.01
N LEU A 55 -5.06 -5.10 8.31
CA LEU A 55 -5.76 -5.86 9.36
C LEU A 55 -7.28 -5.60 9.39
N LYS A 56 -7.74 -4.42 8.94
CA LYS A 56 -9.17 -4.12 8.79
C LYS A 56 -9.82 -4.82 7.60
N LEU A 57 -9.10 -4.91 6.48
CA LEU A 57 -9.57 -5.62 5.28
C LEU A 57 -9.53 -7.15 5.46
N GLY A 58 -8.63 -7.66 6.32
CA GLY A 58 -8.59 -9.07 6.67
C GLY A 58 -8.34 -9.94 5.44
N GLU A 59 -9.22 -10.91 5.19
CA GLU A 59 -9.10 -11.85 4.07
C GLU A 59 -9.21 -11.19 2.68
N ASP A 60 -9.81 -9.99 2.61
CA ASP A 60 -9.88 -9.21 1.36
C ASP A 60 -8.53 -8.56 1.00
N CYS A 61 -7.54 -8.60 1.90
CA CYS A 61 -6.21 -8.09 1.66
C CYS A 61 -5.18 -9.21 1.53
N VAL A 62 -4.53 -9.29 0.36
CA VAL A 62 -3.45 -10.26 0.10
C VAL A 62 -2.11 -9.86 0.73
N SER A 63 -2.02 -8.66 1.31
CA SER A 63 -0.78 -8.13 1.86
C SER A 63 -0.57 -8.55 3.32
N THR A 64 0.69 -8.68 3.72
CA THR A 64 1.08 -8.89 5.12
C THR A 64 1.56 -7.56 5.70
N PRO A 65 1.13 -7.17 6.91
CA PRO A 65 1.57 -5.91 7.49
C PRO A 65 3.06 -5.96 7.85
N SER A 66 3.76 -4.85 7.63
CA SER A 66 5.19 -4.72 7.97
C SER A 66 5.45 -4.64 9.48
N ILE A 67 4.41 -4.29 10.26
CA ILE A 67 4.43 -4.28 11.72
C ILE A 67 3.21 -5.01 12.28
N ALA A 68 3.38 -5.72 13.40
CA ALA A 68 2.28 -6.35 14.09
C ALA A 68 1.60 -5.35 15.04
N LEU A 69 0.31 -5.09 14.83
CA LEU A 69 -0.49 -4.29 15.75
C LEU A 69 -1.33 -5.19 16.65
N THR A 70 -1.37 -4.89 17.94
CA THR A 70 -2.27 -5.54 18.87
C THR A 70 -3.71 -5.09 18.65
N LYS A 71 -4.68 -5.89 19.12
CA LYS A 71 -6.10 -5.53 19.07
C LYS A 71 -6.39 -4.18 19.76
N ARG A 72 -5.72 -3.90 20.88
CA ARG A 72 -5.90 -2.63 21.61
C ARG A 72 -5.41 -1.43 20.82
N GLU A 73 -4.30 -1.56 20.10
CA GLU A 73 -3.78 -0.51 19.24
C GLU A 73 -4.70 -0.27 18.04
N LEU A 74 -5.19 -1.34 17.41
CA LEU A 74 -6.19 -1.23 16.34
C LEU A 74 -7.49 -0.55 16.82
N ASP A 75 -7.98 -0.92 18.00
CA ASP A 75 -9.16 -0.30 18.60
C ASP A 75 -8.92 1.19 18.86
N TYR A 76 -7.74 1.57 19.36
CA TYR A 76 -7.36 2.96 19.59
C TYR A 76 -7.33 3.76 18.26
N LEU A 77 -6.69 3.21 17.22
CA LEU A 77 -6.59 3.83 15.90
C LEU A 77 -7.97 3.98 15.24
N SER A 78 -8.88 3.03 15.45
CA SER A 78 -10.23 3.06 14.90
C SER A 78 -11.14 4.10 15.58
N ARG A 79 -10.91 4.41 16.86
CA ARG A 79 -11.67 5.42 17.61
C ARG A 79 -11.31 6.87 17.25
N ARG A 80 -10.11 7.10 16.71
CA ARG A 80 -9.63 8.45 16.34
C ARG A 80 -9.54 8.68 14.83
N GLY A 81 -9.76 7.65 14.01
CA GLY A 81 -9.78 7.74 12.55
C GLY A 81 -11.12 8.26 12.01
N GLY A 82 -11.49 9.50 12.33
CA GLY A 82 -12.54 10.24 11.63
C GLY A 82 -11.94 11.05 10.47
N SER A 83 -12.41 10.79 9.26
CA SER A 83 -12.22 11.57 8.01
C SER A 83 -10.78 11.96 7.60
N ALA A 84 -10.17 11.11 6.78
CA ALA A 84 -9.41 11.58 5.62
C ALA A 84 -10.22 11.28 4.35
N VAL A 85 -11.40 11.90 4.25
CA VAL A 85 -12.15 12.06 3.00
C VAL A 85 -12.62 13.51 2.98
N MET A 86 -11.83 14.36 2.31
CA MET A 86 -12.24 15.38 1.35
C MET A 86 -11.03 15.70 0.48
#